data_AF-A0A8S1X6L0-F1
#
_entry.id   AF-A0A8S1X6L0-F1
#
_cell.length_a   1.000
_cell.length_b   1.000
_cell.length_c   1.000
_cell.angle_alpha   90.00
_cell.angle_beta   90.00
_cell.angle_gamma   90.00
#
_symmetry.space_group_name_H-M   'P 1'
#
loop_
_entity.id
_entity.type
_entity.pdbx_description
1 polymer ?
#
loop_
_entity_poly.entity_id
_entity_poly.type
_entity_poly.pdbx_seq_one_letter_code
_entity_poly.pdbx_strand_id
1 'polypeptide(L)'
;MYIDPADTKAWAQEMKEYQVNRKQPIEFTKPKFFTQKEMKLKQTEFNPVLQTYQSAERDVKEKEKDYQKTSTLAQKKMEMVKKYLHEYDLVNLEQVPGIERPDEREKTKQCLLPPNFNDYNIITNEKKSEEHYKNMKVVVQKKVYEKPVINRNKRDFNIVTNQFLENHESKQSEKDQATINGINEKCKKVRNYDIVQGAYYDEEKEEQYQQKLKQDQQQHGKHFNDRFPPSWKFRESVYLDQTKDIPEEIKMIDEINRNHKKRFEIRHVLENEYREKDVQDQLRTQDRLIKRHKYDDMIKNYDKEFDILTLQKPEIDHIIKALPPKPPLNSWDKVQMTKSPSDAPLREISIPDGIEFQDRGNSLQDTQSRVRFPQVLRQQSEKSQKSAPKSQKSVIQSQKSNPGQTEIKSGGFF
;
A
#
# COMPACT_ATOMS: atom_id res chain seq x y z
N MET A 1 -48.21 -34.39 41.35
CA MET A 1 -47.75 -33.77 40.10
C MET A 1 -48.30 -34.63 38.96
N TYR A 2 -49.27 -34.12 38.21
CA TYR A 2 -49.82 -34.82 37.06
C TYR A 2 -48.88 -34.57 35.88
N ILE A 3 -48.28 -35.63 35.34
CA ILE A 3 -47.43 -35.54 34.16
C ILE A 3 -48.36 -35.27 32.97
N ASP A 4 -48.11 -34.19 32.26
CA ASP A 4 -48.93 -33.77 31.14
C ASP A 4 -48.83 -34.83 30.02
N PRO A 5 -49.94 -35.41 29.53
CA PRO A 5 -49.91 -36.42 28.48
C PRO A 5 -49.23 -35.94 27.18
N ALA A 6 -49.12 -34.63 26.97
CA ALA A 6 -48.34 -34.05 25.89
C ALA A 6 -46.84 -34.35 26.01
N ASP A 7 -46.27 -34.24 27.21
CA ASP A 7 -44.85 -34.49 27.47
C ASP A 7 -44.49 -35.97 27.26
N THR A 8 -45.39 -36.88 27.64
CA THR A 8 -45.18 -38.32 27.41
C THR A 8 -45.14 -38.68 25.93
N LYS A 9 -45.91 -37.97 25.09
CA LYS A 9 -45.91 -38.17 23.63
C LYS A 9 -44.67 -37.57 22.98
N ALA A 10 -44.24 -36.39 23.41
CA ALA A 10 -43.01 -35.75 22.95
C ALA A 10 -41.79 -36.64 23.26
N TRP A 11 -41.71 -37.14 24.49
CA TRP A 11 -40.64 -38.05 24.91
C TRP A 11 -40.64 -39.37 24.12
N ALA A 12 -41.81 -39.93 23.85
CA ALA A 12 -41.93 -41.13 23.02
C ALA A 12 -41.51 -40.90 21.56
N GLN A 13 -41.70 -39.70 21.01
CA GLN A 13 -41.22 -39.32 19.69
C GLN A 13 -39.69 -39.15 19.68
N GLU A 14 -39.15 -38.48 20.69
CA GLU A 14 -37.71 -38.27 20.84
C GLU A 14 -36.95 -39.60 20.99
N MET A 15 -37.52 -40.57 21.72
CA MET A 15 -36.95 -41.92 21.84
C MET A 15 -36.99 -42.70 20.52
N LYS A 16 -38.01 -42.48 19.67
CA LYS A 16 -38.07 -43.08 18.33
C LYS A 16 -37.04 -42.46 17.40
N GLU A 17 -36.89 -41.13 17.41
CA GLU A 17 -35.87 -40.42 16.63
C GLU A 17 -34.46 -40.84 17.02
N TYR A 18 -34.20 -40.99 18.33
CA TYR A 18 -32.92 -41.50 18.83
C TYR A 18 -32.62 -42.92 18.33
N GLN A 19 -33.61 -43.82 18.33
CA GLN A 19 -33.42 -45.17 17.80
C GLN A 19 -33.17 -45.20 16.29
N VAL A 20 -33.81 -44.31 15.53
CA VAL A 20 -33.56 -44.15 14.09
C VAL A 20 -32.14 -43.64 13.86
N ASN A 21 -31.73 -42.58 14.57
CA ASN A 21 -30.39 -42.00 14.44
C ASN A 21 -29.28 -42.97 14.88
N ARG A 22 -29.51 -43.78 15.91
CA ARG A 22 -28.57 -44.82 16.36
C ARG A 22 -28.37 -45.94 15.34
N LYS A 23 -29.39 -46.23 14.51
CA LYS A 23 -29.35 -47.30 13.50
C LYS A 23 -28.86 -46.85 12.13
N GLN A 24 -28.58 -45.55 11.93
CA GLN A 24 -28.02 -45.07 10.67
C GLN A 24 -26.59 -45.59 10.51
N PRO A 25 -26.29 -46.45 9.52
CA PRO A 25 -24.93 -46.86 9.25
C PRO A 25 -24.17 -45.63 8.78
N ILE A 26 -23.16 -45.23 9.54
CA ILE A 26 -22.22 -44.19 9.13
C ILE A 26 -21.49 -44.73 7.89
N GLU A 27 -21.83 -44.23 6.71
CA GLU A 27 -21.12 -44.56 5.47
C GLU A 27 -19.68 -44.08 5.59
N PHE A 28 -18.80 -44.97 6.06
CA PHE A 28 -17.37 -44.77 6.01
C PHE A 28 -16.94 -44.83 4.55
N THR A 29 -16.93 -43.67 3.90
CA THR A 29 -16.26 -43.50 2.62
C THR A 29 -14.77 -43.81 2.84
N LYS A 30 -14.32 -44.95 2.31
CA LYS A 30 -12.90 -45.33 2.38
C LYS A 30 -12.08 -44.19 1.80
N PRO A 31 -11.07 -43.67 2.52
CA PRO A 31 -10.23 -42.61 2.00
C PRO A 31 -9.58 -43.07 0.70
N LYS A 32 -9.67 -42.24 -0.35
CA LYS A 32 -9.05 -42.52 -1.64
C LYS A 32 -7.54 -42.58 -1.44
N PHE A 33 -6.94 -43.74 -1.69
CA PHE A 33 -5.48 -43.89 -1.72
C PHE A 33 -4.97 -43.25 -3.01
N PHE A 34 -4.30 -42.11 -2.88
CA PHE A 34 -3.59 -41.48 -3.99
C PHE A 34 -2.20 -42.09 -4.10
N THR A 35 -1.85 -42.54 -5.30
CA THR A 35 -0.48 -43.00 -5.57
C THR A 35 0.48 -41.83 -5.59
N GLN A 36 1.76 -42.06 -5.29
CA GLN A 36 2.78 -41.02 -5.34
C GLN A 36 2.90 -40.37 -6.74
N LYS A 37 2.55 -41.11 -7.79
CA LYS A 37 2.49 -40.62 -9.17
C LYS A 37 1.34 -39.62 -9.36
N GLU A 38 0.14 -39.93 -8.85
CA GLU A 38 -1.02 -39.01 -8.90
C GLU A 38 -0.79 -37.76 -8.06
N MET A 39 -0.13 -37.90 -6.91
CA MET A 39 0.31 -36.78 -6.08
C MET A 39 1.29 -35.86 -6.84
N LYS A 40 2.31 -36.43 -7.50
CA LYS A 40 3.24 -35.65 -8.33
C LYS A 40 2.53 -34.96 -9.49
N LEU A 41 1.64 -35.65 -10.19
CA LEU A 41 0.85 -35.07 -11.29
C LEU A 41 -0.05 -33.92 -10.82
N LYS A 42 -0.64 -34.02 -9.62
CA LYS A 42 -1.39 -32.91 -9.01
C LYS A 42 -0.49 -31.74 -8.60
N GLN A 43 0.75 -32.01 -8.20
CA GLN A 43 1.72 -30.97 -7.82
C GLN A 43 2.33 -30.26 -9.04
N THR A 44 2.40 -30.94 -10.19
CA THR A 44 2.93 -30.37 -11.45
C THR A 44 1.80 -29.85 -12.35
N GLU A 45 1.13 -28.78 -11.93
CA GLU A 45 0.03 -28.19 -12.71
C GLU A 45 0.47 -27.62 -14.07
N PHE A 46 1.72 -27.16 -14.15
CA PHE A 46 2.29 -26.50 -15.32
C PHE A 46 3.56 -27.23 -15.76
N ASN A 47 3.65 -27.54 -17.06
CA ASN A 47 4.86 -28.13 -17.64
C ASN A 47 5.78 -27.00 -18.16
N PRO A 48 6.91 -26.72 -17.50
CA PRO A 48 7.79 -25.62 -17.88
C PRO A 48 8.51 -25.84 -19.22
N VAL A 49 8.66 -27.09 -19.66
CA VAL A 49 9.34 -27.43 -20.92
C VAL A 49 8.41 -27.21 -22.11
N LEU A 50 7.17 -27.70 -22.00
CA LEU A 50 6.16 -27.54 -23.07
C LEU A 50 5.42 -26.20 -22.98
N GLN A 51 5.57 -25.47 -21.86
CA GLN A 51 4.84 -24.24 -21.55
C GLN A 51 3.31 -24.38 -21.63
N THR A 52 2.81 -25.59 -21.43
CA THR A 52 1.38 -25.90 -21.43
C THR A 52 0.93 -26.34 -20.04
N TYR A 53 -0.28 -25.96 -19.67
CA TYR A 53 -0.93 -26.57 -18.50
C TYR A 53 -1.33 -28.01 -18.81
N GLN A 54 -1.28 -28.86 -17.78
CA GLN A 54 -1.69 -30.25 -17.94
C GLN A 54 -3.21 -30.39 -18.14
N SER A 55 -3.99 -29.39 -17.68
CA SER A 55 -5.41 -29.25 -18.00
C SER A 55 -5.58 -28.40 -19.26
N ALA A 56 -6.17 -28.99 -20.31
CA ALA A 56 -6.43 -28.32 -21.58
C ALA A 56 -7.34 -27.08 -21.41
N GLU A 57 -8.38 -27.16 -20.58
CA GLU A 57 -9.30 -26.04 -20.34
C GLU A 57 -8.60 -24.83 -19.72
N ARG A 58 -7.64 -25.07 -18.81
CA ARG A 58 -6.87 -24.01 -18.17
C ARG A 58 -5.89 -23.38 -19.16
N ASP A 59 -5.30 -24.18 -20.04
CA ASP A 59 -4.41 -23.71 -21.11
C ASP A 59 -5.14 -22.79 -22.10
N VAL A 60 -6.35 -23.18 -22.53
CA VAL A 60 -7.18 -22.34 -23.42
C VAL A 60 -7.54 -21.01 -22.75
N LYS A 61 -7.97 -21.04 -21.48
CA LYS A 61 -8.32 -19.82 -20.73
C LYS A 61 -7.15 -18.87 -20.57
N GLU A 62 -5.95 -19.38 -20.30
CA GLU A 62 -4.78 -18.51 -20.11
C GLU A 62 -4.29 -17.93 -21.45
N LYS A 63 -4.33 -18.72 -22.53
CA LYS A 63 -4.08 -18.23 -23.90
C LYS A 63 -5.06 -17.14 -24.32
N GLU A 64 -6.35 -17.28 -24.01
CA GLU A 64 -7.36 -16.28 -24.31
C GLU A 64 -7.12 -14.97 -23.54
N LYS A 65 -6.78 -15.06 -22.24
CA LYS A 65 -6.41 -13.88 -21.45
C LYS A 65 -5.19 -13.16 -22.01
N ASP A 66 -4.16 -13.91 -22.41
CA ASP A 66 -2.96 -13.30 -22.95
C ASP A 66 -3.22 -12.66 -24.31
N TYR A 67 -4.04 -13.28 -25.16
CA TYR A 67 -4.53 -12.67 -26.39
C TYR A 67 -5.27 -11.35 -26.10
N GLN A 68 -6.20 -11.32 -25.15
CA GLN A 68 -6.92 -10.09 -24.77
C GLN A 68 -5.97 -8.98 -24.25
N LYS A 69 -4.97 -9.32 -23.43
CA LYS A 69 -3.97 -8.35 -22.96
C LYS A 69 -3.15 -7.78 -24.11
N THR A 70 -2.71 -8.62 -25.04
CA THR A 70 -1.93 -8.15 -26.20
C THR A 70 -2.78 -7.29 -27.15
N SER A 71 -4.04 -7.66 -27.37
CA SER A 71 -4.98 -6.90 -28.21
C SER A 71 -5.27 -5.52 -27.63
N THR A 72 -5.56 -5.42 -26.32
CA THR A 72 -5.80 -4.13 -25.65
C THR A 72 -4.56 -3.22 -25.63
N LEU A 73 -3.37 -3.80 -25.47
CA LEU A 73 -2.11 -3.03 -25.56
C LEU A 73 -1.87 -2.51 -26.99
N ALA A 74 -2.13 -3.33 -28.00
CA ALA A 74 -2.03 -2.94 -29.40
C ALA A 74 -3.01 -1.80 -29.73
N GLN A 75 -4.25 -1.88 -29.24
CA GLN A 75 -5.24 -0.80 -29.39
C GLN A 75 -4.78 0.51 -28.75
N LYS A 76 -4.29 0.48 -27.51
CA LYS A 76 -3.75 1.69 -26.84
C LYS A 76 -2.57 2.31 -27.58
N LYS A 77 -1.67 1.47 -28.10
CA LYS A 77 -0.55 1.93 -28.93
C LYS A 77 -1.07 2.58 -30.21
N MET A 78 -2.09 2.00 -30.84
CA MET A 78 -2.72 2.55 -32.03
C MET A 78 -3.43 3.88 -31.76
N GLU A 79 -4.13 4.03 -30.63
CA GLU A 79 -4.73 5.31 -30.20
C GLU A 79 -3.70 6.40 -29.97
N MET A 80 -2.58 6.07 -29.30
CA MET A 80 -1.48 7.01 -29.10
C MET A 80 -0.89 7.44 -30.44
N VAL A 81 -0.67 6.50 -31.36
CA VAL A 81 -0.20 6.80 -32.71
C VAL A 81 -1.21 7.69 -33.46
N LYS A 82 -2.52 7.40 -33.39
CA LYS A 82 -3.58 8.26 -33.96
C LYS A 82 -3.56 9.69 -33.42
N LYS A 83 -3.20 9.90 -32.16
CA LYS A 83 -3.10 11.23 -31.55
C LYS A 83 -1.95 12.08 -32.13
N TYR A 84 -0.87 11.44 -32.57
CA TYR A 84 0.32 12.11 -33.09
C TYR A 84 0.44 12.05 -34.62
N LEU A 85 -0.31 11.17 -35.28
CA LEU A 85 -0.45 11.19 -36.74
C LEU A 85 -1.14 12.49 -37.16
N HIS A 86 -0.58 13.11 -38.18
CA HIS A 86 -1.17 14.29 -38.80
C HIS A 86 -2.30 13.86 -39.72
N GLU A 87 -3.33 14.70 -39.81
CA GLU A 87 -4.53 14.49 -40.62
C GLU A 87 -4.20 14.31 -42.10
N TYR A 88 -3.10 14.94 -42.55
CA TYR A 88 -2.65 14.96 -43.93
C TYR A 88 -1.28 14.30 -44.05
N ASP A 89 -1.10 13.55 -45.14
CA ASP A 89 0.24 13.19 -45.60
C ASP A 89 0.99 14.50 -45.94
N LEU A 90 2.08 14.78 -45.23
CA LEU A 90 2.85 16.01 -45.39
C LEU A 90 3.45 16.14 -46.80
N VAL A 91 3.54 15.04 -47.55
CA VAL A 91 4.09 15.01 -48.91
C VAL A 91 3.00 15.20 -49.97
N ASN A 92 1.88 14.50 -49.84
CA ASN A 92 0.81 14.50 -50.85
C ASN A 92 -0.37 15.42 -50.51
N LEU A 93 -0.44 15.94 -49.27
CA LEU A 93 -1.54 16.74 -48.71
C LEU A 93 -2.91 16.04 -48.76
N GLU A 94 -2.93 14.73 -49.00
CA GLU A 94 -4.15 13.92 -48.97
C GLU A 94 -4.49 13.53 -47.53
N GLN A 95 -5.80 13.51 -47.23
CA GLN A 95 -6.29 13.11 -45.92
C GLN A 95 -6.10 11.60 -45.72
N VAL A 96 -5.45 11.22 -44.63
CA VAL A 96 -5.20 9.80 -44.33
C VAL A 96 -6.53 9.14 -43.91
N PRO A 97 -7.01 8.09 -44.60
CA PRO A 97 -8.29 7.46 -44.27
C PRO A 97 -8.25 6.81 -42.88
N GLY A 98 -9.19 7.18 -42.02
CA GLY A 98 -9.36 6.62 -40.66
C GLY A 98 -8.86 7.51 -39.50
N ILE A 99 -8.45 8.75 -39.77
CA ILE A 99 -8.16 9.78 -38.77
C ILE A 99 -9.33 10.79 -38.77
N GLU A 100 -10.34 10.55 -37.94
CA GLU A 100 -11.43 11.51 -37.70
C GLU A 100 -10.96 12.61 -36.74
N ARG A 101 -11.38 13.84 -37.02
CA ARG A 101 -11.10 15.02 -36.20
C ARG A 101 -11.73 14.80 -34.80
N PRO A 102 -10.98 14.83 -33.70
CA PRO A 102 -11.60 14.82 -32.38
C PRO A 102 -12.49 16.06 -32.28
N ASP A 103 -13.78 15.89 -31.96
CA ASP A 103 -14.73 17.01 -31.79
C ASP A 103 -14.03 18.13 -31.03
N GLU A 104 -13.93 19.30 -31.66
CA GLU A 104 -13.48 20.54 -31.05
C GLU A 104 -14.52 20.91 -29.98
N ARG A 105 -14.52 20.21 -28.85
CA ARG A 105 -15.10 20.75 -27.62
C ARG A 105 -14.35 22.04 -27.41
N GLU A 106 -15.06 23.15 -27.60
CA GLU A 106 -14.63 24.51 -27.31
C GLU A 106 -14.03 24.53 -25.90
N LYS A 107 -12.74 24.24 -25.80
CA LYS A 107 -11.95 24.60 -24.64
C LYS A 107 -11.89 26.10 -24.76
N THR A 108 -12.85 26.78 -24.15
CA THR A 108 -12.77 28.20 -23.80
C THR A 108 -11.49 28.37 -23.01
N LYS A 109 -10.38 28.55 -23.74
CA LYS A 109 -9.07 28.83 -23.17
C LYS A 109 -9.29 30.16 -22.46
N GLN A 110 -9.37 30.11 -21.14
CA GLN A 110 -9.44 31.30 -20.30
C GLN A 110 -8.20 32.13 -20.66
N CYS A 111 -8.39 33.23 -21.37
CA CYS A 111 -7.31 34.13 -21.73
C CYS A 111 -6.75 34.73 -20.44
N LEU A 112 -5.61 34.19 -19.99
CA LEU A 112 -4.80 34.73 -18.91
C LEU A 112 -4.00 35.95 -19.40
N LEU A 113 -4.65 36.88 -20.09
CA LEU A 113 -4.03 38.16 -20.39
C LEU A 113 -3.94 38.95 -19.09
N PRO A 114 -2.75 39.46 -18.71
CA PRO A 114 -2.64 40.35 -17.57
C PRO A 114 -3.56 41.56 -17.80
N PRO A 115 -4.28 42.04 -16.77
CA PRO A 115 -5.17 43.17 -16.93
C PRO A 115 -4.36 44.36 -17.43
N ASN A 116 -4.68 44.84 -18.62
CA ASN A 116 -4.19 46.13 -19.08
C ASN A 116 -4.87 47.18 -18.18
N PHE A 117 -4.12 47.78 -17.26
CA PHE A 117 -4.60 48.66 -16.17
C PHE A 117 -5.27 49.97 -16.65
N ASN A 118 -5.43 50.17 -17.95
CA ASN A 118 -6.06 51.35 -18.50
C ASN A 118 -7.59 51.19 -18.50
N ASP A 119 -8.29 52.12 -17.84
CA ASP A 119 -9.76 52.13 -17.71
C ASP A 119 -10.49 52.55 -19.00
N TYR A 120 -9.76 53.06 -19.97
CA TYR A 120 -10.26 53.56 -21.25
C TYR A 120 -9.63 52.80 -22.43
N ASN A 121 -10.32 52.83 -23.57
CA ASN A 121 -9.77 52.35 -24.82
C ASN A 121 -8.72 53.36 -25.32
N ILE A 122 -7.48 52.92 -25.54
CA ILE A 122 -6.35 53.79 -25.92
C ILE A 122 -6.61 54.48 -27.27
N ILE A 123 -7.42 53.88 -28.15
CA ILE A 123 -7.70 54.40 -29.49
C ILE A 123 -8.89 55.37 -29.48
N THR A 124 -9.98 55.02 -28.80
CA THR A 124 -11.22 55.84 -28.80
C THR A 124 -11.33 56.79 -27.60
N ASN A 125 -10.44 56.64 -26.60
CA ASN A 125 -10.45 57.36 -25.33
C ASN A 125 -11.76 57.25 -24.52
N GLU A 126 -12.66 56.35 -24.92
CA GLU A 126 -13.90 56.06 -24.23
C GLU A 126 -13.65 55.06 -23.10
N LYS A 127 -14.44 55.19 -22.03
CA LYS A 127 -14.39 54.26 -20.89
C LYS A 127 -14.78 52.86 -21.37
N LYS A 128 -14.01 51.84 -20.98
CA LYS A 128 -14.29 50.45 -21.36
C LYS A 128 -15.65 50.01 -20.80
N SER A 129 -16.46 49.38 -21.65
CA SER A 129 -17.77 48.81 -21.26
C SER A 129 -17.61 47.72 -20.20
N GLU A 130 -18.58 47.61 -19.29
CA GLU A 130 -18.62 46.59 -18.22
C GLU A 130 -18.56 45.15 -18.76
N GLU A 131 -19.02 44.94 -20.00
CA GLU A 131 -18.96 43.64 -20.68
C GLU A 131 -17.53 43.17 -20.97
N HIS A 132 -16.58 44.10 -21.09
CA HIS A 132 -15.17 43.79 -21.32
C HIS A 132 -14.57 42.96 -20.17
N TYR A 133 -15.07 43.18 -18.95
CA TYR A 133 -14.56 42.53 -17.74
C TYR A 133 -15.34 41.27 -17.34
N LYS A 134 -16.46 40.96 -18.00
CA LYS A 134 -17.39 39.88 -17.61
C LYS A 134 -16.76 38.48 -17.66
N ASN A 135 -15.76 38.28 -18.53
CA ASN A 135 -15.04 37.01 -18.67
C ASN A 135 -13.62 37.03 -18.06
N MET A 136 -13.22 38.16 -17.44
CA MET A 136 -11.91 38.29 -16.80
C MET A 136 -12.03 38.00 -15.30
N LYS A 137 -11.36 36.95 -14.83
CA LYS A 137 -11.15 36.79 -13.39
C LYS A 137 -10.16 37.85 -12.94
N VAL A 138 -10.60 38.78 -12.10
CA VAL A 138 -9.70 39.68 -11.37
C VAL A 138 -8.71 38.81 -10.59
N VAL A 139 -7.46 38.84 -11.01
CA VAL A 139 -6.39 38.12 -10.31
C VAL A 139 -6.15 38.88 -9.01
N VAL A 140 -6.81 38.45 -7.94
CA VAL A 140 -6.46 38.87 -6.58
C VAL A 140 -4.97 38.55 -6.43
N GLN A 141 -4.14 39.58 -6.27
CA GLN A 141 -2.70 39.42 -6.10
C GLN A 141 -2.46 38.49 -4.92
N LYS A 142 -2.10 37.23 -5.21
CA LYS A 142 -1.66 36.31 -4.16
C LYS A 142 -0.44 36.94 -3.50
N LYS A 143 -0.46 37.08 -2.17
CA LYS A 143 0.73 37.48 -1.41
C LYS A 143 1.90 36.63 -1.88
N VAL A 144 2.88 37.28 -2.52
CA VAL A 144 4.09 36.61 -3.00
C VAL A 144 4.91 36.32 -1.76
N TYR A 145 4.88 35.07 -1.31
CA TYR A 145 5.85 34.60 -0.32
C TYR A 145 7.19 34.52 -1.05
N GLU A 146 8.15 35.36 -0.65
CA GLU A 146 9.53 35.24 -1.10
C GLU A 146 10.05 33.87 -0.69
N LYS A 147 10.16 32.96 -1.66
CA LYS A 147 10.85 31.69 -1.42
C LYS A 147 12.33 32.05 -1.25
N PRO A 148 12.98 31.66 -0.14
CA PRO A 148 14.43 31.83 -0.03
C PRO A 148 15.07 31.10 -1.19
N VAL A 149 15.77 31.85 -2.05
CA VAL A 149 16.54 31.27 -3.14
C VAL A 149 17.67 30.47 -2.51
N ILE A 150 17.50 29.15 -2.45
CA ILE A 150 18.56 28.25 -2.03
C ILE A 150 19.65 28.35 -3.08
N ASN A 151 20.73 29.06 -2.75
CA ASN A 151 21.90 29.32 -3.59
C ASN A 151 22.72 28.02 -3.81
N ARG A 152 22.14 27.00 -4.45
CA ARG A 152 22.82 25.72 -4.74
C ARG A 152 24.01 25.85 -5.69
N ASN A 153 24.15 26.98 -6.39
CA ASN A 153 25.16 27.16 -7.44
C ASN A 153 26.34 28.06 -7.04
N LYS A 154 26.40 28.54 -5.78
CA LYS A 154 27.59 29.26 -5.31
C LYS A 154 28.66 28.22 -4.95
N ARG A 155 29.86 28.38 -5.51
CA ARG A 155 31.01 27.53 -5.15
C ARG A 155 31.49 27.95 -3.76
N ASP A 156 31.72 26.99 -2.87
CA ASP A 156 32.08 27.27 -1.47
C ASP A 156 33.53 27.74 -1.27
N PHE A 157 34.36 27.65 -2.31
CA PHE A 157 35.76 28.06 -2.29
C PHE A 157 36.16 28.79 -3.56
N ASN A 158 37.15 29.66 -3.42
CA ASN A 158 37.75 30.40 -4.51
C ASN A 158 38.73 29.48 -5.27
N ILE A 159 38.54 29.34 -6.58
CA ILE A 159 39.34 28.44 -7.42
C ILE A 159 40.78 28.91 -7.57
N VAL A 160 41.02 30.22 -7.49
CA VAL A 160 42.37 30.78 -7.68
C VAL A 160 43.20 30.62 -6.41
N THR A 161 42.59 30.86 -5.24
CA THR A 161 43.30 30.82 -3.95
C THR A 161 43.11 29.52 -3.18
N ASN A 162 42.21 28.63 -3.61
CA ASN A 162 41.77 27.43 -2.91
C ASN A 162 41.26 27.68 -1.46
N GLN A 163 40.96 28.93 -1.11
CA GLN A 163 40.43 29.28 0.19
C GLN A 163 38.90 29.23 0.16
N PHE A 164 38.28 28.84 1.29
CA PHE A 164 36.82 28.88 1.41
C PHE A 164 36.34 30.33 1.45
N LEU A 165 35.18 30.58 0.84
CA LEU A 165 34.58 31.92 0.82
C LEU A 165 34.11 32.37 2.21
N GLU A 166 33.71 31.42 3.05
CA GLU A 166 33.24 31.68 4.41
C GLU A 166 33.97 30.74 5.38
N ASN A 167 34.51 31.32 6.47
CA ASN A 167 35.17 30.62 7.58
C ASN A 167 36.27 29.64 7.14
N HIS A 168 37.26 30.13 6.38
CA HIS A 168 38.34 29.30 5.83
C HIS A 168 39.09 28.48 6.88
N GLU A 169 39.55 29.11 7.97
CA GLU A 169 40.36 28.44 9.00
C GLU A 169 39.60 27.29 9.67
N SER A 170 38.33 27.50 10.04
CA SER A 170 37.50 26.44 10.65
C SER A 170 37.31 25.26 9.71
N LYS A 171 36.86 25.51 8.47
CA LYS A 171 36.63 24.46 7.46
C LYS A 171 37.92 23.74 7.07
N GLN A 172 39.04 24.46 7.03
CA GLN A 172 40.35 23.85 6.77
C GLN A 172 40.75 22.93 7.93
N SER A 173 40.61 23.39 9.18
CA SER A 173 40.90 22.57 10.35
C SER A 173 40.03 21.31 10.41
N GLU A 174 38.74 21.40 10.07
CA GLU A 174 37.82 20.27 10.00
C GLU A 174 38.24 19.28 8.91
N LYS A 175 38.64 19.76 7.73
CA LYS A 175 39.15 18.90 6.66
C LYS A 175 40.46 18.22 7.04
N ASP A 176 41.36 18.93 7.70
CA ASP A 176 42.64 18.39 8.13
C ASP A 176 42.43 17.33 9.22
N GLN A 177 41.55 17.59 10.19
CA GLN A 177 41.12 16.60 11.19
C GLN A 177 40.46 15.37 10.54
N ALA A 178 39.56 15.57 9.58
CA ALA A 178 38.95 14.47 8.84
C ALA A 178 39.98 13.64 8.07
N THR A 179 40.99 14.30 7.49
CA THR A 179 42.09 13.64 6.79
C THR A 179 42.95 12.82 7.75
N ILE A 180 43.33 13.39 8.90
CA ILE A 180 44.08 12.71 9.96
C ILE A 180 43.29 11.51 10.49
N ASN A 181 41.99 11.67 10.75
CA ASN A 181 41.11 10.59 11.19
C ASN A 181 41.04 9.47 10.14
N GLY A 182 40.89 9.81 8.87
CA GLY A 182 40.89 8.83 7.77
C GLY A 182 42.23 8.09 7.63
N ILE A 183 43.36 8.77 7.86
CA ILE A 183 44.69 8.13 7.91
C ILE A 183 44.78 7.20 9.10
N ASN A 184 44.36 7.65 10.29
CA ASN A 184 44.36 6.85 11.52
C ASN A 184 43.50 5.59 11.39
N GLU A 185 42.33 5.68 10.76
CA GLU A 185 41.49 4.51 10.48
C GLU A 185 42.17 3.51 9.54
N LYS A 186 42.83 3.98 8.48
CA LYS A 186 43.59 3.12 7.56
C LYS A 186 44.76 2.46 8.29
N CYS A 187 45.50 3.22 9.10
CA CYS A 187 46.60 2.72 9.91
C CYS A 187 46.12 1.67 10.91
N LYS A 188 45.01 1.91 11.62
CA LYS A 188 44.37 0.92 12.50
C LYS A 188 44.06 -0.35 11.71
N LYS A 189 43.34 -0.27 10.59
CA LYS A 189 42.98 -1.44 9.77
C LYS A 189 44.18 -2.34 9.42
N VAL A 190 45.34 -1.76 9.09
CA VAL A 190 46.55 -2.52 8.73
C VAL A 190 47.32 -3.02 9.96
N ARG A 191 47.31 -2.28 11.08
CA ARG A 191 48.10 -2.56 12.29
C ARG A 191 47.25 -2.96 13.49
N ASN A 192 46.15 -3.67 13.27
CA ASN A 192 45.28 -4.11 14.37
C ASN A 192 45.69 -5.46 14.97
N TYR A 193 46.39 -6.31 14.21
CA TYR A 193 46.63 -7.70 14.58
C TYR A 193 48.12 -8.06 14.48
N ASP A 194 48.64 -8.68 15.54
CA ASP A 194 49.98 -9.24 15.55
C ASP A 194 49.93 -10.70 15.07
N ILE A 195 50.48 -10.95 13.88
CA ILE A 195 50.52 -12.28 13.28
C ILE A 195 51.45 -13.22 14.06
N VAL A 196 52.48 -12.68 14.72
CA VAL A 196 53.47 -13.50 15.45
C VAL A 196 52.89 -13.99 16.77
N GLN A 197 52.24 -13.10 17.52
CA GLN A 197 51.57 -13.46 18.77
C GLN A 197 50.20 -14.10 18.54
N GLY A 198 49.60 -13.89 17.37
CA GLY A 198 48.27 -14.38 17.04
C GLY A 198 47.14 -13.64 17.78
N ALA A 199 47.39 -12.43 18.26
CA ALA A 199 46.47 -11.63 19.06
C ALA A 199 46.31 -10.20 18.51
N TYR A 200 45.19 -9.55 18.82
CA TYR A 200 45.03 -8.12 18.56
C TYR A 200 45.92 -7.28 19.50
N TYR A 201 46.48 -6.18 19.01
CA TYR A 201 47.27 -5.25 19.84
C TYR A 201 46.43 -4.51 20.91
N ASP A 202 45.11 -4.50 20.72
CA ASP A 202 44.14 -3.82 21.56
C ASP A 202 43.45 -4.85 22.46
N GLU A 203 43.66 -4.76 23.77
CA GLU A 203 43.21 -5.73 24.76
C GLU A 203 41.68 -5.90 24.75
N GLU A 204 40.93 -4.80 24.61
CA GLU A 204 39.46 -4.85 24.56
C GLU A 204 38.94 -5.60 23.32
N LYS A 205 39.62 -5.44 22.17
CA LYS A 205 39.25 -6.16 20.95
C LYS A 205 39.59 -7.64 21.02
N GLU A 206 40.71 -7.98 21.66
CA GLU A 206 41.08 -9.37 21.91
C GLU A 206 40.04 -10.03 22.83
N GLU A 207 39.64 -9.38 23.92
CA GLU A 207 38.58 -9.90 24.79
C GLU A 207 37.27 -10.13 24.05
N GLN A 208 36.85 -9.19 23.20
CA GLN A 208 35.65 -9.34 22.37
C GLN A 208 35.78 -10.50 21.38
N TYR A 209 36.95 -10.66 20.76
CA TYR A 209 37.22 -11.76 19.86
C TYR A 209 37.15 -13.11 20.59
N GLN A 210 37.76 -13.22 21.77
CA GLN A 210 37.73 -14.42 22.60
C GLN A 210 36.31 -14.74 23.10
N GLN A 211 35.53 -13.72 23.50
CA GLN A 211 34.13 -13.91 23.86
C GLN A 211 33.31 -14.41 22.68
N LYS A 212 33.49 -13.84 21.49
CA LYS A 212 32.83 -14.28 20.27
C LYS A 212 33.21 -15.71 19.92
N LEU A 213 34.48 -16.07 20.01
CA LEU A 213 34.96 -17.42 19.72
C LEU A 213 34.36 -18.45 20.69
N LYS A 214 34.22 -18.11 21.98
CA LYS A 214 33.50 -18.92 22.96
C LYS A 214 32.01 -19.06 22.62
N GLN A 215 31.35 -17.97 22.21
CA GLN A 215 29.95 -18.02 21.78
C GLN A 215 29.78 -18.88 20.54
N ASP A 216 30.63 -18.70 19.53
CA ASP A 216 30.62 -19.47 18.29
C ASP A 216 30.87 -20.96 18.59
N GLN A 217 31.78 -21.30 19.51
CA GLN A 217 32.01 -22.67 19.94
C GLN A 217 30.78 -23.27 20.66
N GLN A 218 30.09 -22.49 21.49
CA GLN A 218 28.85 -22.92 22.15
C GLN A 218 27.68 -23.09 21.16
N GLN A 219 27.64 -22.28 20.11
CA GLN A 219 26.62 -22.35 19.06
C GLN A 219 26.96 -23.41 18.01
N HIS A 220 28.24 -23.75 17.86
CA HIS A 220 28.71 -24.76 16.94
C HIS A 220 28.05 -26.12 17.25
N GLY A 221 27.34 -26.67 16.26
CA GLY A 221 26.62 -27.93 16.40
C GLY A 221 25.15 -27.80 16.82
N LYS A 222 24.70 -26.68 17.41
CA LYS A 222 23.28 -26.47 17.73
C LYS A 222 22.40 -26.49 16.47
N HIS A 223 22.90 -25.88 15.39
CA HIS A 223 22.25 -25.84 14.08
C HIS A 223 22.56 -27.05 13.18
N PHE A 224 23.23 -28.09 13.70
CA PHE A 224 23.49 -29.29 12.91
C PHE A 224 22.19 -29.95 12.45
N ASN A 225 21.19 -29.95 13.34
CA ASN A 225 19.87 -30.53 13.05
C ASN A 225 19.06 -29.73 12.02
N ASP A 226 19.38 -28.44 11.82
CA ASP A 226 18.72 -27.59 10.83
C ASP A 226 19.13 -27.89 9.39
N ARG A 227 20.25 -28.60 9.20
CA ARG A 227 20.71 -29.04 7.87
C ARG A 227 19.89 -30.23 7.35
N PHE A 228 19.18 -30.95 8.22
CA PHE A 228 18.34 -32.05 7.80
C PHE A 228 17.07 -31.55 7.10
N PRO A 229 16.57 -32.28 6.09
CA PRO A 229 15.31 -31.94 5.45
C PRO A 229 14.16 -31.98 6.48
N PRO A 230 13.08 -31.18 6.29
CA PRO A 230 11.96 -31.11 7.23
C PRO A 230 11.35 -32.48 7.57
N SER A 231 11.32 -33.41 6.61
CA SER A 231 10.80 -34.78 6.80
C SER A 231 11.63 -35.65 7.73
N TRP A 232 12.86 -35.25 8.05
CA TRP A 232 13.75 -35.90 9.01
C TRP A 232 13.82 -35.12 10.32
N LYS A 233 13.84 -33.77 10.23
CA LYS A 233 13.85 -32.87 11.38
C LYS A 233 12.68 -33.15 12.31
N PHE A 234 11.45 -33.31 11.78
CA PHE A 234 10.24 -33.50 12.59
C PHE A 234 9.90 -34.94 12.94
N ARG A 235 10.82 -35.90 12.76
CA ARG A 235 10.56 -37.29 13.15
C ARG A 235 10.66 -37.43 14.66
N GLU A 236 9.65 -38.06 15.25
CA GLU A 236 9.61 -38.38 16.68
C GLU A 236 10.89 -39.14 17.11
N SER A 237 11.44 -40.00 16.24
CA SER A 237 12.67 -40.76 16.51
C SER A 237 13.95 -39.92 16.69
N VAL A 238 13.98 -38.66 16.22
CA VAL A 238 15.14 -37.75 16.39
C VAL A 238 15.06 -36.99 17.72
N TYR A 239 13.85 -36.82 18.27
CA TYR A 239 13.60 -36.12 19.53
C TYR A 239 13.39 -37.04 20.73
N LEU A 240 13.15 -38.34 20.50
CA LEU A 240 12.95 -39.36 21.54
C LEU A 240 14.28 -39.91 22.10
N ASP A 241 15.30 -39.08 22.23
CA ASP A 241 16.43 -39.41 23.11
C ASP A 241 16.02 -39.08 24.55
N GLN A 242 15.50 -40.08 25.28
CA GLN A 242 14.97 -39.94 26.64
C GLN A 242 16.00 -39.39 27.66
N THR A 243 17.28 -39.35 27.27
CA THR A 243 18.37 -38.83 28.10
C THR A 243 18.58 -37.32 27.94
N LYS A 244 18.03 -36.71 26.89
CA LYS A 244 18.20 -35.27 26.61
C LYS A 244 17.01 -34.47 27.10
N ASP A 245 17.30 -33.32 27.68
CA ASP A 245 16.26 -32.37 28.09
C ASP A 245 15.45 -31.89 26.88
N ILE A 246 14.13 -31.81 27.08
CA ILE A 246 13.20 -31.30 26.06
C ILE A 246 13.58 -29.85 25.73
N PRO A 247 13.90 -29.53 24.46
CA PRO A 247 14.22 -28.17 24.03
C PRO A 247 13.16 -27.14 24.45
N GLU A 248 13.60 -25.95 24.87
CA GLU A 248 12.72 -24.85 25.31
C GLU A 248 11.71 -24.44 24.23
N GLU A 249 12.09 -24.55 22.96
CA GLU A 249 11.24 -24.27 21.80
C GLU A 249 9.98 -25.14 21.78
N ILE A 250 10.09 -26.42 22.16
CA ILE A 250 8.96 -27.35 22.21
C ILE A 250 8.05 -27.02 23.38
N LYS A 251 8.62 -26.67 24.55
CA LYS A 251 7.85 -26.20 25.72
C LYS A 251 7.04 -24.95 25.38
N MET A 252 7.65 -24.02 24.62
CA MET A 252 6.96 -22.81 24.13
C MET A 252 5.83 -23.14 23.16
N ILE A 253 6.05 -24.08 22.22
CA ILE A 253 5.00 -24.53 21.28
C ILE A 253 3.83 -25.18 22.04
N ASP A 254 4.11 -26.01 23.04
CA ASP A 254 3.07 -26.62 23.88
C ASP A 254 2.30 -25.58 24.70
N GLU A 255 2.99 -24.56 25.21
CA GLU A 255 2.35 -23.46 25.92
C GLU A 255 1.47 -22.61 24.99
N ILE A 256 1.93 -22.33 23.76
CA ILE A 256 1.11 -21.69 22.72
C ILE A 256 -0.13 -22.54 22.42
N ASN A 257 0.02 -23.85 22.28
CA ASN A 257 -1.11 -24.76 22.03
C ASN A 257 -2.09 -24.81 23.20
N ARG A 258 -1.61 -24.80 24.45
CA ARG A 258 -2.45 -24.68 25.66
C ARG A 258 -3.19 -23.35 25.68
N ASN A 259 -2.51 -22.26 25.34
CA ASN A 259 -3.13 -20.93 25.27
C ASN A 259 -4.15 -20.84 24.13
N HIS A 260 -3.92 -21.50 23.00
CA HIS A 260 -4.91 -21.62 21.92
C HIS A 260 -6.16 -22.38 22.37
N LYS A 261 -6.02 -23.48 23.12
CA LYS A 261 -7.15 -24.21 23.70
C LYS A 261 -7.94 -23.33 24.69
N LYS A 262 -7.25 -22.66 25.62
CA LYS A 262 -7.88 -21.70 26.56
C LYS A 262 -8.59 -20.57 25.83
N ARG A 263 -8.00 -20.01 24.78
CA ARG A 263 -8.63 -18.98 23.93
C ARG A 263 -9.86 -19.51 23.19
N PHE A 264 -9.85 -20.78 22.79
CA PHE A 264 -11.00 -21.42 22.16
C PHE A 264 -12.15 -21.60 23.16
N GLU A 265 -11.85 -22.05 24.37
CA GLU A 265 -12.82 -22.22 25.47
C GLU A 265 -13.49 -20.89 25.85
N ILE A 266 -12.70 -19.81 25.91
CA ILE A 266 -13.18 -18.46 26.31
C ILE A 266 -13.67 -17.65 25.10
N ARG A 267 -13.65 -18.22 23.88
CA ARG A 267 -13.99 -17.50 22.64
C ARG A 267 -15.32 -16.78 22.73
N HIS A 268 -16.36 -17.46 23.21
CA HIS A 268 -17.71 -16.91 23.28
C HIS A 268 -17.82 -15.74 24.27
N VAL A 269 -17.07 -15.79 25.38
CA VAL A 269 -17.02 -14.70 26.37
C VAL A 269 -16.32 -13.49 25.76
N LEU A 270 -15.14 -13.70 25.16
CA LEU A 270 -14.40 -12.63 24.50
C LEU A 270 -15.19 -12.02 23.34
N GLU A 271 -15.85 -12.84 22.51
CA GLU A 271 -16.67 -12.37 21.40
C GLU A 271 -17.83 -11.50 21.89
N ASN A 272 -18.48 -11.89 22.98
CA ASN A 272 -19.53 -11.07 23.59
C ASN A 272 -18.97 -9.75 24.14
N GLU A 273 -17.83 -9.76 24.83
CA GLU A 273 -17.18 -8.52 25.30
C GLU A 273 -16.80 -7.58 24.14
N TYR A 274 -16.31 -8.13 23.02
CA TYR A 274 -16.01 -7.34 21.82
C TYR A 274 -17.27 -6.76 21.20
N ARG A 275 -18.36 -7.53 21.12
CA ARG A 275 -19.66 -7.05 20.64
C ARG A 275 -20.20 -5.92 21.52
N GLU A 276 -20.13 -6.08 22.84
CA GLU A 276 -20.57 -5.05 23.79
C GLU A 276 -19.75 -3.77 23.66
N LYS A 277 -18.42 -3.89 23.55
CA LYS A 277 -17.55 -2.73 23.30
C LYS A 277 -17.87 -2.03 21.98
N ASP A 278 -18.09 -2.79 20.91
CA ASP A 278 -18.46 -2.23 19.61
C ASP A 278 -19.81 -1.48 19.68
N VAL A 279 -20.82 -2.07 20.34
CA VAL A 279 -22.11 -1.39 20.58
C VAL A 279 -21.92 -0.10 21.39
N GLN A 280 -21.11 -0.13 22.45
CA GLN A 280 -20.82 1.07 23.25
C GLN A 280 -20.10 2.15 22.43
N ASP A 281 -19.14 1.78 21.58
CA ASP A 281 -18.43 2.72 20.72
C ASP A 281 -19.32 3.30 19.62
N GLN A 282 -20.25 2.50 19.09
CA GLN A 282 -21.30 2.98 18.18
C GLN A 282 -22.20 4.01 18.88
N LEU A 283 -22.71 3.70 20.09
CA LEU A 283 -23.53 4.63 20.86
C LEU A 283 -22.79 5.94 21.19
N ARG A 284 -21.53 5.85 21.64
CA ARG A 284 -20.68 7.04 21.87
C ARG A 284 -20.47 7.87 20.62
N THR A 285 -20.40 7.23 19.46
CA THR A 285 -20.24 7.92 18.17
C THR A 285 -21.53 8.62 17.77
N GLN A 286 -22.69 7.95 17.90
CA GLN A 286 -24.00 8.56 17.69
C GLN A 286 -24.24 9.76 18.62
N ASP A 287 -23.95 9.63 19.91
CA ASP A 287 -24.10 10.71 20.89
C ASP A 287 -23.24 11.92 20.54
N ARG A 288 -22.02 11.71 20.07
CA ARG A 288 -21.14 12.80 19.61
C ARG A 288 -21.73 13.52 18.39
N LEU A 289 -22.27 12.79 17.43
CA LEU A 289 -22.91 13.37 16.24
C LEU A 289 -24.17 14.16 16.62
N ILE A 290 -25.01 13.63 17.51
CA ILE A 290 -26.22 14.31 18.01
C ILE A 290 -25.84 15.61 18.73
N LYS A 291 -24.86 15.57 19.64
CA LYS A 291 -24.37 16.78 20.34
C LYS A 291 -23.82 17.82 19.37
N ARG A 292 -23.16 17.37 18.30
CA ARG A 292 -22.64 18.24 17.24
C ARG A 292 -23.75 18.91 16.43
N HIS A 293 -24.79 18.16 16.08
CA HIS A 293 -25.96 18.71 15.38
C HIS A 293 -26.70 19.73 16.25
N LYS A 294 -26.92 19.42 17.52
CA LYS A 294 -27.51 20.35 18.50
C LYS A 294 -26.71 21.64 18.63
N TYR A 295 -25.38 21.54 18.63
CA TYR A 295 -24.50 22.72 18.61
C TYR A 295 -24.71 23.59 17.37
N ASP A 296 -24.80 22.97 16.18
CA ASP A 296 -25.04 23.69 14.93
C ASP A 296 -26.44 24.32 14.87
N ASP A 297 -27.46 23.65 15.43
CA ASP A 297 -28.81 24.20 15.53
C ASP A 297 -28.87 25.40 16.50
N MET A 298 -28.17 25.33 17.64
CA MET A 298 -28.07 26.46 18.57
C MET A 298 -27.47 27.70 17.88
N ILE A 299 -26.35 27.54 17.15
CA ILE A 299 -25.74 28.66 16.40
C ILE A 299 -26.71 29.23 15.36
N LYS A 300 -27.40 28.37 14.61
CA LYS A 300 -28.37 28.82 13.59
C LYS A 300 -29.55 29.58 14.18
N ASN A 301 -29.99 29.24 15.39
CA ASN A 301 -31.06 29.98 16.06
C ASN A 301 -30.58 31.37 16.47
N TYR A 302 -29.37 31.48 17.05
CA TYR A 302 -28.77 32.78 17.40
C TYR A 302 -28.45 33.68 16.18
N ASP A 303 -28.14 33.11 15.01
CA ASP A 303 -27.88 33.88 13.77
C ASP A 303 -29.17 34.47 13.14
N LYS A 304 -30.32 33.85 13.41
CA LYS A 304 -31.62 34.30 12.91
C LYS A 304 -32.28 35.34 13.81
N GLU A 305 -32.01 35.26 15.11
CA GLU A 305 -32.63 36.12 16.11
C GLU A 305 -31.86 37.44 16.22
N PHE A 306 -32.58 38.56 16.10
CA PHE A 306 -32.05 39.86 16.50
C PHE A 306 -32.15 39.97 18.02
N ASP A 307 -31.17 40.62 18.64
CA ASP A 307 -31.28 40.94 20.06
C ASP A 307 -32.50 41.86 20.26
N ILE A 308 -33.43 41.42 21.09
CA ILE A 308 -34.74 42.05 21.29
C ILE A 308 -34.57 43.45 21.90
N LEU A 309 -33.47 43.70 22.63
CA LEU A 309 -33.21 44.99 23.29
C LEU A 309 -32.45 45.97 22.38
N THR A 310 -31.45 45.48 21.65
CA THR A 310 -30.58 46.35 20.83
C THR A 310 -30.98 46.39 19.36
N LEU A 311 -31.88 45.49 18.91
CA LEU A 311 -32.30 45.28 17.51
C LEU A 311 -31.12 45.00 16.55
N GLN A 312 -29.95 44.71 17.10
CA GLN A 312 -28.74 44.37 16.37
C GLN A 312 -28.55 42.86 16.34
N LYS A 313 -27.87 42.37 15.30
CA LYS A 313 -27.47 40.96 15.27
C LYS A 313 -26.37 40.73 16.31
N PRO A 314 -26.49 39.71 17.17
CA PRO A 314 -25.43 39.43 18.12
C PRO A 314 -24.16 38.96 17.38
N GLU A 315 -23.00 39.36 17.90
CA GLU A 315 -21.72 38.88 17.37
C GLU A 315 -21.56 37.39 17.68
N ILE A 316 -21.59 36.56 16.63
CA ILE A 316 -21.59 35.10 16.71
C ILE A 316 -20.33 34.58 17.43
N ASP A 317 -19.19 35.26 17.28
CA ASP A 317 -17.92 34.86 17.88
C ASP A 317 -17.94 34.89 19.43
N HIS A 318 -18.65 35.86 20.01
CA HIS A 318 -18.83 35.96 21.46
C HIS A 318 -19.70 34.81 21.99
N ILE A 319 -20.71 34.40 21.22
CA ILE A 319 -21.59 33.27 21.55
C ILE A 319 -20.84 31.95 21.42
N ILE A 320 -20.05 31.75 20.35
CA ILE A 320 -19.22 30.56 20.15
C ILE A 320 -18.24 30.38 21.31
N LYS A 321 -17.67 31.47 21.82
CA LYS A 321 -16.74 31.46 22.96
C LYS A 321 -17.43 31.13 24.29
N ALA A 322 -18.71 31.46 24.45
CA ALA A 322 -19.51 31.17 25.64
C ALA A 322 -20.09 29.74 25.64
N LEU A 323 -20.26 29.13 24.46
CA LEU A 323 -20.74 27.75 24.32
C LEU A 323 -19.63 26.72 24.58
N PRO A 324 -19.98 25.51 25.05
CA PRO A 324 -19.01 24.42 25.15
C PRO A 324 -18.43 24.09 23.76
N PRO A 325 -17.15 23.71 23.68
CA PRO A 325 -16.49 23.48 22.40
C PRO A 325 -17.19 22.37 21.61
N LYS A 326 -17.35 22.58 20.31
CA LYS A 326 -17.95 21.60 19.39
C LYS A 326 -17.19 20.27 19.49
N PRO A 327 -17.86 19.13 19.71
CA PRO A 327 -17.18 17.84 19.84
C PRO A 327 -16.36 17.53 18.58
N PRO A 328 -15.09 17.11 18.73
CA PRO A 328 -14.22 16.88 17.58
C PRO A 328 -14.68 15.65 16.80
N LEU A 329 -14.65 15.78 15.47
CA LEU A 329 -15.05 14.72 14.55
C LEU A 329 -13.92 13.70 14.38
N ASN A 330 -14.23 12.40 14.40
CA ASN A 330 -13.25 11.35 14.11
C ASN A 330 -12.73 11.48 12.67
N SER A 331 -11.52 11.00 12.37
CA SER A 331 -10.94 11.01 11.02
C SER A 331 -11.87 10.32 10.01
N TRP A 332 -12.50 9.22 10.41
CA TRP A 332 -13.46 8.49 9.58
C TRP A 332 -14.75 9.27 9.33
N ASP A 333 -15.33 9.85 10.39
CA ASP A 333 -16.53 10.67 10.27
C ASP A 333 -16.27 11.93 9.42
N LYS A 334 -15.06 12.51 9.50
CA LYS A 334 -14.62 13.60 8.61
C LYS A 334 -14.68 13.18 7.14
N VAL A 335 -14.22 11.98 6.82
CA VAL A 335 -14.27 11.44 5.46
C VAL A 335 -15.72 11.21 5.03
N GLN A 336 -16.58 10.63 5.89
CA GLN A 336 -17.99 10.40 5.55
C GLN A 336 -18.79 11.69 5.34
N MET A 337 -18.43 12.77 6.04
CA MET A 337 -19.09 14.08 5.87
C MET A 337 -18.54 14.89 4.68
N THR A 338 -17.48 14.44 4.00
CA THR A 338 -16.96 15.11 2.80
C THR A 338 -17.83 14.76 1.59
N LYS A 339 -18.59 15.73 1.08
CA LYS A 339 -19.47 15.56 -0.09
C LYS A 339 -18.72 15.69 -1.42
N SER A 340 -17.60 16.43 -1.42
CA SER A 340 -16.76 16.69 -2.59
C SER A 340 -15.30 16.34 -2.29
N PRO A 341 -14.53 15.80 -3.26
CA PRO A 341 -13.09 15.55 -3.10
C PRO A 341 -12.25 16.80 -2.82
N SER A 342 -12.82 18.01 -3.02
CA SER A 342 -12.20 19.29 -2.61
C SER A 342 -12.21 19.53 -1.10
N ASP A 343 -13.15 18.92 -0.38
CA ASP A 343 -13.43 19.24 1.03
C ASP A 343 -12.72 18.27 2.01
N ALA A 344 -12.01 17.27 1.47
CA ALA A 344 -11.28 16.30 2.28
C ALA A 344 -10.16 17.00 3.06
N PRO A 345 -10.04 16.76 4.38
CA PRO A 345 -8.99 17.38 5.18
C PRO A 345 -7.62 16.90 4.69
N LEU A 346 -6.82 17.82 4.18
CA LEU A 346 -5.41 17.60 3.87
C LEU A 346 -4.66 17.46 5.20
N ARG A 347 -4.45 16.23 5.66
CA ARG A 347 -3.40 15.97 6.65
C ARG A 347 -2.10 15.77 5.89
N GLU A 348 -1.26 16.80 5.88
CA GLU A 348 0.17 16.63 5.63
C GLU A 348 0.72 15.82 6.80
N ILE A 349 1.05 14.55 6.55
CA ILE A 349 1.81 13.75 7.49
C ILE A 349 3.26 14.15 7.24
N SER A 350 3.84 14.95 8.13
CA SER A 350 5.29 15.18 8.13
C SER A 350 5.98 13.87 8.49
N ILE A 351 6.74 13.31 7.56
CA ILE A 351 7.68 12.23 7.85
C ILE A 351 8.80 12.84 8.70
N PRO A 352 9.17 12.26 9.85
CA PRO A 352 10.29 12.75 10.65
C PRO A 352 11.58 12.75 9.82
N ASP A 353 12.32 13.85 9.84
CA ASP A 353 13.63 13.95 9.19
C ASP A 353 14.57 12.89 9.78
N GLY A 354 15.05 11.97 8.93
CA GLY A 354 16.00 10.92 9.33
C GLY A 354 15.74 9.50 8.80
N ILE A 355 14.63 9.27 8.08
CA ILE A 355 14.37 7.97 7.42
C ILE A 355 14.68 8.09 5.92
N GLU A 356 15.92 7.79 5.54
CA GLU A 356 16.32 7.68 4.13
C GLU A 356 15.78 6.37 3.54
N PHE A 357 14.75 6.46 2.71
CA PHE A 357 14.38 5.37 1.81
C PHE A 357 15.34 5.38 0.61
N GLN A 358 16.19 4.36 0.50
CA GLN A 358 17.01 4.14 -0.69
C GLN A 358 16.12 3.76 -1.88
N ASP A 359 15.73 4.75 -2.67
CA ASP A 359 15.05 4.56 -3.94
C ASP A 359 16.01 3.98 -4.98
N ARG A 360 15.87 2.67 -5.26
CA ARG A 360 16.46 2.07 -6.47
C ARG A 360 15.62 2.46 -7.68
N GLY A 361 16.01 3.56 -8.31
CA GLY A 361 15.87 3.84 -9.75
C GLY A 361 14.49 3.68 -10.38
N ASN A 362 13.75 4.78 -10.48
CA ASN A 362 13.15 5.22 -11.75
C ASN A 362 12.58 6.63 -11.60
N SER A 363 12.98 7.52 -12.50
CA SER A 363 12.52 8.91 -12.54
C SER A 363 11.07 9.02 -12.99
N LEU A 364 10.22 9.64 -12.18
CA LEU A 364 9.13 10.48 -12.66
C LEU A 364 8.84 11.57 -11.64
N GLN A 365 8.87 12.80 -12.13
CA GLN A 365 8.47 14.01 -11.41
C GLN A 365 7.01 13.91 -10.97
N ASP A 366 6.71 14.61 -9.88
CA ASP A 366 5.39 14.81 -9.27
C ASP A 366 4.70 13.57 -8.70
N THR A 367 4.90 13.36 -7.41
CA THR A 367 3.80 13.48 -6.43
C THR A 367 4.39 13.41 -5.02
N GLN A 368 4.27 14.52 -4.29
CA GLN A 368 4.19 14.44 -2.83
C GLN A 368 3.16 13.36 -2.50
N SER A 369 3.53 12.42 -1.65
CA SER A 369 2.75 11.25 -1.26
C SER A 369 1.45 11.65 -0.58
N ARG A 370 0.45 12.00 -1.39
CA ARG A 370 -0.96 12.08 -1.01
C ARG A 370 -1.44 10.65 -0.85
N VAL A 371 -1.39 10.11 0.36
CA VAL A 371 -2.10 8.87 0.70
C VAL A 371 -3.60 9.20 0.63
N ARG A 372 -4.19 9.01 -0.55
CA ARG A 372 -5.65 9.04 -0.72
C ARG A 372 -6.19 7.74 -0.15
N PHE A 373 -6.92 7.82 0.96
CA PHE A 373 -7.79 6.72 1.35
C PHE A 373 -8.80 6.48 0.22
N PRO A 374 -9.09 5.22 -0.13
CA PRO A 374 -10.06 4.92 -1.17
C PRO A 374 -11.42 5.49 -0.77
N GLN A 375 -11.95 6.38 -1.60
CA GLN A 375 -13.31 6.84 -1.51
C GLN A 375 -14.18 5.61 -1.80
N VAL A 376 -14.79 5.01 -0.78
CA VAL A 376 -15.84 4.02 -0.97
C VAL A 376 -17.05 4.79 -1.48
N LEU A 377 -17.12 4.94 -2.81
CA LEU A 377 -18.38 5.23 -3.46
C LEU A 377 -19.29 4.06 -3.09
N ARG A 378 -20.36 4.32 -2.34
CA ARG A 378 -21.39 3.32 -2.04
C ARG A 378 -22.15 3.06 -3.35
N GLN A 379 -21.52 2.36 -4.28
CA GLN A 379 -22.23 1.67 -5.35
C GLN A 379 -23.04 0.59 -4.66
N GLN A 380 -24.34 0.62 -4.91
CA GLN A 380 -25.18 -0.53 -4.60
C GLN A 380 -24.56 -1.74 -5.30
N SER A 381 -24.24 -2.76 -4.50
CA SER A 381 -23.89 -4.13 -4.87
C SER A 381 -23.36 -4.35 -6.29
N GLU A 382 -22.05 -4.54 -6.44
CA GLU A 382 -21.54 -5.53 -7.39
C GLU A 382 -20.15 -6.04 -7.01
N LYS A 383 -19.91 -7.29 -7.38
CA LYS A 383 -19.03 -8.25 -6.71
C LYS A 383 -17.54 -7.94 -6.85
N SER A 384 -16.83 -8.28 -5.78
CA SER A 384 -15.39 -8.20 -5.55
C SER A 384 -14.50 -8.81 -6.65
N GLN A 385 -13.38 -8.16 -6.96
CA GLN A 385 -12.15 -8.85 -7.32
C GLN A 385 -10.93 -8.24 -6.61
N LYS A 386 -10.25 -9.10 -5.85
CA LYS A 386 -8.93 -8.87 -5.26
C LYS A 386 -7.86 -9.16 -6.31
N SER A 387 -6.87 -8.28 -6.36
CA SER A 387 -5.60 -8.40 -7.05
C SER A 387 -4.57 -9.14 -6.18
N ALA A 388 -3.64 -9.83 -6.86
CA ALA A 388 -2.32 -10.19 -6.34
C ALA A 388 -1.31 -10.25 -7.50
N PRO A 389 0.00 -10.07 -7.23
CA PRO A 389 0.85 -9.20 -8.03
C PRO A 389 1.79 -9.91 -9.03
N LYS A 390 2.26 -9.09 -9.99
CA LYS A 390 3.27 -9.41 -11.01
C LYS A 390 4.65 -9.68 -10.39
N SER A 391 5.34 -10.69 -10.93
CA SER A 391 6.80 -10.70 -11.00
C SER A 391 7.24 -10.55 -12.46
N GLN A 392 8.20 -9.65 -12.67
CA GLN A 392 8.86 -9.38 -13.93
C GLN A 392 10.17 -10.18 -13.98
N LYS A 393 10.48 -10.78 -15.13
CA LYS A 393 11.84 -11.02 -15.65
C LYS A 393 11.71 -11.43 -17.13
N SER A 394 12.02 -10.50 -18.03
CA SER A 394 13.28 -10.42 -18.80
C SER A 394 13.34 -11.48 -19.90
N VAL A 395 12.91 -11.10 -21.11
CA VAL A 395 13.10 -11.88 -22.34
C VAL A 395 14.23 -11.25 -23.14
N ILE A 396 15.27 -12.06 -23.34
CA ILE A 396 16.33 -11.90 -24.31
C ILE A 396 15.72 -12.07 -25.72
N GLN A 397 16.08 -11.16 -26.62
CA GLN A 397 15.77 -11.22 -28.04
C GLN A 397 16.30 -12.51 -28.67
N SER A 398 15.45 -13.25 -29.37
CA SER A 398 15.87 -13.98 -30.55
C SER A 398 14.81 -13.87 -31.64
N GLN A 399 15.31 -13.67 -32.84
CA GLN A 399 14.57 -13.26 -34.02
C GLN A 399 14.10 -14.49 -34.81
N LYS A 400 12.94 -14.33 -35.45
CA LYS A 400 12.60 -14.81 -36.80
C LYS A 400 12.88 -16.28 -37.15
N SER A 401 11.84 -17.06 -37.39
CA SER A 401 11.30 -17.31 -38.75
C SER A 401 10.35 -18.52 -38.76
N ASN A 402 9.08 -18.24 -39.09
CA ASN A 402 8.24 -19.12 -39.92
C ASN A 402 8.56 -18.78 -41.40
N PRO A 403 8.21 -19.60 -42.43
CA PRO A 403 7.02 -20.45 -42.49
C PRO A 403 7.19 -21.78 -43.28
N GLY A 404 6.10 -22.54 -43.38
CA GLY A 404 5.89 -23.57 -44.42
C GLY A 404 5.39 -24.89 -43.83
N GLN A 405 4.10 -25.03 -43.56
CA GLN A 405 3.16 -25.70 -44.49
C GLN A 405 3.77 -26.94 -45.17
N THR A 406 3.43 -28.13 -44.66
CA THR A 406 3.03 -29.26 -45.51
C THR A 406 1.94 -30.06 -44.82
N GLU A 407 1.01 -30.50 -45.65
CA GLU A 407 -0.26 -31.13 -45.33
C GLU A 407 -0.13 -32.60 -44.91
N ILE A 408 -1.04 -32.99 -44.02
CA ILE A 408 -1.90 -34.18 -44.09
C ILE A 408 -1.24 -35.50 -44.52
N LYS A 409 -1.16 -36.46 -43.59
CA LYS A 409 -1.48 -37.86 -43.88
C LYS A 409 -2.02 -38.59 -42.65
N SER A 410 -3.17 -39.18 -42.89
CA SER A 410 -3.95 -40.09 -42.05
C SER A 410 -3.31 -41.47 -41.92
N GLY A 411 -3.58 -42.12 -40.79
CA GLY A 411 -3.26 -43.51 -40.46
C GLY A 411 -3.03 -43.60 -38.94
N GLY A 412 -3.83 -44.26 -38.11
CA GLY A 412 -4.55 -45.51 -38.30
C GLY A 412 -3.84 -46.58 -37.46
N PHE A 413 -4.36 -46.82 -36.25
CA PHE A 413 -4.18 -47.99 -35.37
C PHE A 413 -2.74 -48.51 -35.09
N PHE A 414 -2.28 -48.34 -33.85
CA PHE A 414 -2.26 -49.36 -32.79
C PHE A 414 -2.04 -48.70 -31.42
#